data_AF-A0A914QK06-F1
#
_entry.id   AF-A0A914QK06-F1
#
_cell.length_a   1.000
_cell.length_b   1.000
_cell.length_c   1.000
_cell.angle_alpha   90.00
_cell.angle_beta   90.00
_cell.angle_gamma   90.00
#
_symmetry.space_group_name_H-M   'P 1'
#
loop_
_entity.id
_entity.type
_entity.pdbx_description
1 polymer ?
#
loop_
_entity_poly.entity_id
_entity_poly.type
_entity_poly.pdbx_seq_one_letter_code
_entity_poly.pdbx_strand_id
1 'polypeptide(L)'
;MENNQHNNIINHCRILQLLGRGGDRLKDVFRERWLIYSKLNRDIFQWENNHISGSDLVKLCAPEISPEIKEKLKSGLIDLWDITATNSAINVVSKEIKKLGGNFNNKDDSYINSLRKARNEITHNGKYELSNEEFLKQWDHLASILVKLGDNESDIKELKQNLMNIGQIADNPNSDLNEKFEFIKLRTMAKNVFKVGHII
;
A
#
# COMPACT_ATOMS: atom_id res chain seq x y z
N MET A 1 6.64 28.32 16.30
CA MET A 1 6.18 27.97 14.94
C MET A 1 6.77 26.63 14.46
N GLU A 2 8.03 26.31 14.77
CA GLU A 2 8.69 25.04 14.37
C GLU A 2 7.98 23.76 14.83
N ASN A 3 7.36 23.74 16.02
CA ASN A 3 6.65 22.55 16.53
C ASN A 3 5.42 22.13 15.69
N ASN A 4 4.71 23.07 15.06
CA ASN A 4 3.54 22.74 14.25
C ASN A 4 3.95 22.14 12.90
N GLN A 5 5.02 22.66 12.30
CA GLN A 5 5.55 22.14 11.04
C GLN A 5 6.08 20.71 11.22
N HIS A 6 6.83 20.46 12.31
CA HIS A 6 7.34 19.13 12.62
C HIS A 6 6.22 18.09 12.78
N ASN A 7 5.16 18.42 13.54
CA ASN A 7 4.00 17.55 13.72
C ASN A 7 3.26 17.27 12.41
N ASN A 8 3.14 18.27 11.54
CA ASN A 8 2.48 18.11 10.24
C ASN A 8 3.24 17.15 9.31
N ILE A 9 4.57 17.14 9.36
CA ILE A 9 5.42 16.21 8.59
C ILE A 9 5.30 14.79 9.15
N ILE A 10 5.30 14.65 10.49
CA ILE A 10 5.10 13.35 11.13
C ILE A 10 3.76 12.75 10.71
N ASN A 11 2.69 13.55 10.69
CA ASN A 11 1.38 13.11 10.23
C ASN A 11 1.40 12.59 8.79
N HIS A 12 2.11 13.27 7.89
CA HIS A 12 2.30 12.77 6.52
C HIS A 12 3.01 11.40 6.52
N CYS A 13 4.08 11.23 7.30
CA CYS A 13 4.79 9.96 7.41
C CYS A 13 3.91 8.83 7.98
N ARG A 14 3.03 9.13 8.95
CA ARG A 14 2.06 8.16 9.48
C ARG A 14 1.09 7.69 8.41
N ILE A 15 0.63 8.58 7.54
CA ILE A 15 -0.21 8.23 6.39
C ILE A 15 0.55 7.34 5.40
N LEU A 16 1.84 7.64 5.12
CA LEU A 16 2.67 6.78 4.27
C LEU A 16 2.81 5.36 4.84
N GLN A 17 2.91 5.21 6.16
CA GLN A 17 2.94 3.89 6.82
C GLN A 17 1.61 3.13 6.61
N LEU A 18 0.46 3.80 6.78
CA LEU A 18 -0.85 3.19 6.52
C LEU A 18 -1.02 2.80 5.04
N LEU A 19 -0.50 3.61 4.11
CA LEU A 19 -0.45 3.26 2.69
C LEU A 19 0.47 2.05 2.42
N GLY A 20 1.57 1.90 3.15
CA GLY A 20 2.43 0.72 3.11
C GLY A 20 1.64 -0.55 3.45
N ARG A 21 0.91 -0.54 4.57
CA ARG A 21 -0.02 -1.63 4.93
C ARG A 21 -1.08 -1.87 3.86
N GLY A 22 -1.59 -0.81 3.25
CA GLY A 22 -2.50 -0.92 2.12
C GLY A 22 -1.90 -1.62 0.91
N GLY A 23 -0.62 -1.37 0.62
CA GLY A 23 0.13 -2.11 -0.39
C GLY A 23 0.17 -3.61 -0.10
N ASP A 24 0.45 -3.99 1.14
CA ASP A 24 0.49 -5.40 1.54
C ASP A 24 -0.89 -6.06 1.46
N ARG A 25 -1.94 -5.36 1.87
CA ARG A 25 -3.32 -5.86 1.71
C ARG A 25 -3.70 -6.06 0.25
N LEU A 26 -3.26 -5.20 -0.67
CA LEU A 26 -3.46 -5.42 -2.10
C LEU A 26 -2.73 -6.68 -2.61
N LYS A 27 -1.52 -6.97 -2.10
CA LYS A 27 -0.80 -8.20 -2.47
C LYS A 27 -1.58 -9.43 -2.02
N ASP A 28 -2.22 -9.41 -0.86
CA ASP A 28 -3.09 -10.50 -0.41
C ASP A 28 -4.33 -10.64 -1.28
N VAL A 29 -5.00 -9.54 -1.63
CA VAL A 29 -6.14 -9.56 -2.56
C VAL A 29 -5.73 -10.14 -3.92
N PHE A 30 -4.52 -9.83 -4.40
CA PHE A 30 -3.98 -10.47 -5.60
C PHE A 30 -3.85 -11.97 -5.41
N ARG A 31 -3.24 -12.44 -4.32
CA ARG A 31 -3.06 -13.89 -4.04
C ARG A 31 -4.42 -14.61 -3.97
N GLU A 32 -5.40 -14.00 -3.31
CA GLU A 32 -6.78 -14.51 -3.24
C GLU A 32 -7.41 -14.65 -4.63
N ARG A 33 -7.28 -13.62 -5.47
CA ARG A 33 -7.80 -13.65 -6.84
C ARG A 33 -7.04 -14.66 -7.70
N TRP A 34 -5.72 -14.75 -7.58
CA TRP A 34 -4.93 -15.76 -8.29
C TRP A 34 -5.35 -17.18 -7.91
N LEU A 35 -5.66 -17.42 -6.63
CA LEU A 35 -6.19 -18.71 -6.17
C LEU A 35 -7.55 -19.05 -6.80
N ILE A 36 -8.44 -18.06 -6.98
CA ILE A 36 -9.70 -18.26 -7.70
C ILE A 36 -9.43 -18.58 -9.17
N TYR A 37 -8.55 -17.81 -9.81
CA TYR A 37 -8.18 -17.98 -11.21
C TYR A 37 -7.57 -19.36 -11.49
N SER A 38 -6.60 -19.80 -10.70
CA SER A 38 -5.98 -21.13 -10.81
C SER A 38 -6.97 -22.28 -10.63
N LYS A 39 -7.97 -22.14 -9.74
CA LYS A 39 -9.03 -23.16 -9.59
C LYS A 39 -9.92 -23.28 -10.84
N LEU A 40 -10.15 -22.17 -11.53
CA LEU A 40 -10.94 -22.14 -12.77
C LEU A 40 -10.11 -22.58 -13.98
N ASN A 41 -8.82 -22.26 -13.98
CA ASN A 41 -7.88 -22.58 -15.04
C ASN A 41 -6.91 -23.69 -14.58
N ARG A 42 -7.31 -24.95 -14.82
CA ARG A 42 -6.67 -26.18 -14.31
C ARG A 42 -5.18 -26.36 -14.65
N ASP A 43 -4.65 -25.54 -15.55
CA ASP A 43 -3.25 -25.58 -15.98
C ASP A 43 -2.34 -24.63 -15.17
N ILE A 44 -2.91 -23.86 -14.23
CA ILE A 44 -2.18 -22.86 -13.45
C ILE A 44 -2.19 -23.22 -11.97
N PHE A 45 -1.01 -23.26 -11.37
CA PHE A 45 -0.81 -23.59 -9.96
C PHE A 45 -0.83 -22.33 -9.07
N GLN A 46 -0.70 -22.53 -7.75
CA GLN A 46 -0.59 -21.43 -6.78
C GLN A 46 0.56 -20.48 -7.14
N TRP A 47 0.45 -19.23 -6.70
CA TRP A 47 1.49 -18.24 -6.99
C TRP A 47 2.80 -18.57 -6.27
N GLU A 48 3.85 -18.88 -7.02
CA GLU A 48 5.11 -19.39 -6.46
C GLU A 48 6.13 -18.30 -6.11
N ASN A 49 5.80 -17.02 -6.31
CA ASN A 49 6.72 -15.89 -6.13
C ASN A 49 8.04 -16.06 -6.90
N ASN A 50 7.96 -16.32 -8.20
CA ASN A 50 9.14 -16.52 -9.05
C ASN A 50 8.91 -15.97 -10.47
N HIS A 51 10.00 -15.89 -11.24
CA HIS A 51 9.98 -15.35 -12.60
C HIS A 51 9.06 -16.11 -13.56
N ILE A 52 8.77 -17.39 -13.30
CA ILE A 52 7.85 -18.20 -14.09
C ILE A 52 6.42 -17.69 -13.90
N SER A 53 5.97 -17.60 -12.64
CA SER A 53 4.67 -17.04 -12.27
C SER A 53 4.49 -15.61 -12.79
N GLY A 54 5.54 -14.79 -12.66
CA GLY A 54 5.57 -13.43 -13.19
C GLY A 54 5.42 -13.37 -14.71
N SER A 55 6.16 -14.22 -15.43
CA SER A 55 6.08 -14.29 -16.89
C SER A 55 4.71 -14.76 -17.37
N ASP A 56 4.08 -15.71 -16.68
CA ASP A 56 2.74 -16.17 -17.02
C ASP A 56 1.69 -15.09 -16.80
N LEU A 57 1.77 -14.34 -15.69
CA LEU A 57 0.95 -13.15 -15.49
C LEU A 57 1.15 -12.12 -16.61
N VAL A 58 2.39 -11.89 -17.06
CA VAL A 58 2.68 -10.95 -18.16
C VAL A 58 2.09 -11.42 -19.49
N LYS A 59 2.01 -12.74 -19.75
CA LYS A 59 1.31 -13.27 -20.95
C LYS A 59 -0.20 -12.99 -20.90
N LEU A 60 -0.79 -12.98 -19.70
CA LEU A 60 -2.20 -12.61 -19.49
C LEU A 60 -2.44 -11.10 -19.60
N CYS A 61 -1.40 -10.28 -19.42
CA CYS A 61 -1.53 -8.83 -19.51
C CYS A 61 -1.85 -8.41 -20.95
N ALA A 62 -3.03 -7.84 -21.14
CA ALA A 62 -3.43 -7.13 -22.36
C ALA A 62 -2.37 -6.06 -22.78
N PRO A 63 -2.39 -5.56 -24.04
CA PRO A 63 -1.55 -4.44 -24.46
C PRO A 63 -1.77 -3.15 -23.63
N GLU A 64 -2.85 -3.09 -22.84
CA GLU A 64 -3.24 -1.97 -21.99
C GLU A 64 -2.26 -1.64 -20.85
N ILE A 65 -1.44 -2.61 -20.40
CA ILE A 65 -0.45 -2.38 -19.33
C ILE A 65 0.86 -1.87 -19.94
N SER A 66 1.40 -0.79 -19.37
CA SER A 66 2.65 -0.19 -19.82
C SER A 66 3.83 -1.18 -19.73
N PRO A 67 4.83 -1.07 -20.63
CA PRO A 67 6.03 -1.91 -20.58
C PRO A 67 6.76 -1.86 -19.23
N GLU A 68 6.80 -0.70 -18.58
CA GLU A 68 7.43 -0.53 -17.26
C GLU A 68 6.77 -1.41 -16.19
N ILE A 69 5.43 -1.43 -16.16
CA ILE A 69 4.69 -2.28 -15.21
C ILE A 69 4.90 -3.76 -15.54
N LYS A 70 4.92 -4.13 -16.82
CA LYS A 70 5.19 -5.52 -17.24
C LYS A 70 6.55 -6.00 -16.75
N GLU A 71 7.59 -5.19 -16.87
CA GLU A 71 8.93 -5.55 -16.36
C GLU A 71 8.94 -5.72 -14.84
N LYS A 72 8.22 -4.88 -14.08
CA LYS A 72 8.07 -5.08 -12.61
C LYS A 72 7.39 -6.42 -12.30
N LEU A 73 6.30 -6.74 -12.99
CA LEU A 73 5.53 -7.97 -12.78
C LEU A 73 6.26 -9.25 -13.20
N LYS A 74 7.13 -9.16 -14.22
CA LYS A 74 7.86 -10.30 -14.82
C LYS A 74 8.74 -11.06 -13.82
N SER A 75 9.25 -10.37 -12.79
CA SER A 75 10.01 -11.01 -11.70
C SER A 75 9.17 -12.03 -10.92
N GLY A 76 7.84 -11.83 -10.86
CA GLY A 76 6.91 -12.58 -10.03
C GLY A 76 7.10 -12.42 -8.52
N LEU A 77 8.04 -11.60 -8.08
CA LEU A 77 8.32 -11.34 -6.67
C LEU A 77 7.32 -10.31 -6.15
N ILE A 78 6.17 -10.78 -5.65
CA ILE A 78 5.04 -9.92 -5.27
C ILE A 78 5.40 -8.87 -4.22
N ASP A 79 6.33 -9.19 -3.33
CA ASP A 79 6.73 -8.28 -2.24
C ASP A 79 7.50 -7.06 -2.75
N LEU A 80 8.05 -7.14 -3.96
CA LEU A 80 8.73 -6.02 -4.64
C LEU A 80 7.76 -5.15 -5.44
N TRP A 81 6.49 -5.52 -5.55
CA TRP A 81 5.51 -4.77 -6.32
C TRP A 81 5.02 -3.56 -5.53
N ASP A 82 5.04 -2.40 -6.18
CA ASP A 82 4.37 -1.21 -5.67
C ASP A 82 2.83 -1.33 -5.84
N ILE A 83 2.08 -0.40 -5.23
CA ILE A 83 0.61 -0.37 -5.31
C ILE A 83 0.10 -0.30 -6.75
N THR A 84 0.84 0.33 -7.67
CA THR A 84 0.41 0.51 -9.05
C THR A 84 0.59 -0.78 -9.84
N ALA A 85 1.73 -1.44 -9.71
CA ALA A 85 1.97 -2.77 -10.29
C ALA A 85 0.98 -3.79 -9.73
N THR A 86 0.77 -3.80 -8.41
CA THR A 86 -0.17 -4.71 -7.74
C THR A 86 -1.60 -4.50 -8.22
N ASN A 87 -2.08 -3.24 -8.29
CA ASN A 87 -3.39 -2.93 -8.83
C ASN A 87 -3.55 -3.38 -10.31
N SER A 88 -2.53 -3.17 -11.14
CA SER A 88 -2.56 -3.63 -12.54
C SER A 88 -2.66 -5.15 -12.64
N ALA A 89 -1.88 -5.88 -11.83
CA ALA A 89 -1.93 -7.33 -11.76
C ALA A 89 -3.32 -7.84 -11.32
N ILE A 90 -3.89 -7.24 -10.27
CA ILE A 90 -5.24 -7.55 -9.80
C ILE A 90 -6.27 -7.36 -10.91
N ASN A 91 -6.21 -6.24 -11.64
CA ASN A 91 -7.16 -5.95 -12.71
C ASN A 91 -7.08 -6.97 -13.86
N VAL A 92 -5.88 -7.41 -14.22
CA VAL A 92 -5.69 -8.48 -15.23
C VAL A 92 -6.35 -9.77 -14.78
N VAL A 93 -5.98 -10.25 -13.59
CA VAL A 93 -6.50 -11.51 -13.06
C VAL A 93 -8.02 -11.45 -12.92
N SER A 94 -8.57 -10.33 -12.46
CA SER A 94 -10.01 -10.13 -12.35
C SER A 94 -10.75 -10.15 -13.68
N LYS A 95 -10.17 -9.61 -14.75
CA LYS A 95 -10.73 -9.74 -16.10
C LYS A 95 -10.75 -11.20 -16.54
N GLU A 96 -9.67 -11.95 -16.30
CA GLU A 96 -9.59 -13.36 -16.67
C GLU A 96 -10.56 -14.24 -15.87
N ILE A 97 -10.69 -14.03 -14.55
CA ILE A 97 -11.70 -14.71 -13.74
C ILE A 97 -13.11 -14.48 -14.29
N LYS A 98 -13.45 -13.23 -14.64
CA LYS A 98 -14.76 -12.89 -15.21
C LYS A 98 -15.00 -13.60 -16.55
N LYS A 99 -13.98 -13.69 -17.42
CA LYS A 99 -14.07 -14.43 -18.70
C LYS A 99 -14.33 -15.93 -18.50
N LEU A 100 -13.75 -16.51 -17.45
CA LEU A 100 -13.94 -17.92 -17.09
C LEU A 100 -15.23 -18.17 -16.29
N GLY A 101 -16.08 -17.16 -16.09
CA GLY A 101 -17.34 -17.28 -15.34
C GLY A 101 -17.16 -17.35 -13.82
N GLY A 102 -15.99 -17.01 -13.31
CA GLY A 102 -15.73 -16.94 -11.88
C GLY A 102 -16.35 -15.71 -11.21
N ASN A 103 -16.56 -15.80 -9.90
CA ASN A 103 -17.15 -14.73 -9.11
C ASN A 103 -16.21 -14.31 -7.96
N PHE A 104 -16.18 -13.02 -7.68
CA PHE A 104 -15.49 -12.39 -6.56
C PHE A 104 -16.19 -11.09 -6.21
N ASN A 105 -15.88 -10.52 -5.04
CA ASN A 105 -16.53 -9.30 -4.59
C ASN A 105 -16.13 -8.09 -5.46
N ASN A 106 -17.00 -7.72 -6.40
CA ASN A 106 -16.77 -6.57 -7.30
C ASN A 106 -16.65 -5.23 -6.55
N LYS A 107 -17.13 -5.13 -5.29
CA LYS A 107 -16.95 -3.90 -4.49
C LYS A 107 -15.48 -3.64 -4.18
N ASP A 108 -14.67 -4.69 -4.10
CA ASP A 108 -13.23 -4.58 -3.87
C ASP A 108 -12.55 -3.75 -4.97
N ASP A 109 -12.98 -3.87 -6.23
CA ASP A 109 -12.40 -3.10 -7.36
C ASP A 109 -12.51 -1.58 -7.12
N SER A 110 -13.61 -1.12 -6.51
CA SER A 110 -13.80 0.29 -6.17
C SER A 110 -12.87 0.74 -5.03
N TYR A 111 -12.64 -0.12 -4.04
CA TYR A 111 -11.79 0.17 -2.89
C TYR A 111 -10.30 0.11 -3.26
N ILE A 112 -9.89 -0.86 -4.07
CA ILE A 112 -8.54 -0.95 -4.64
C ILE A 112 -8.21 0.33 -5.43
N ASN A 113 -9.13 0.76 -6.30
CA ASN A 113 -8.95 1.99 -7.07
C ASN A 113 -8.90 3.24 -6.18
N SER A 114 -9.71 3.29 -5.12
CA SER A 114 -9.69 4.40 -4.16
C SER A 114 -8.36 4.46 -3.41
N LEU A 115 -7.81 3.32 -2.98
CA LEU A 115 -6.51 3.23 -2.33
C LEU A 115 -5.37 3.69 -3.26
N ARG A 116 -5.40 3.26 -4.53
CA ARG A 116 -4.43 3.72 -5.55
C ARG A 116 -4.50 5.23 -5.76
N LYS A 117 -5.71 5.80 -5.88
CA LYS A 117 -5.88 7.25 -6.04
C LYS A 117 -5.35 8.00 -4.83
N ALA A 118 -5.73 7.59 -3.63
CA ALA A 118 -5.23 8.19 -2.38
C ALA A 118 -3.71 8.13 -2.30
N ARG A 119 -3.09 6.98 -2.61
CA ARG A 119 -1.63 6.85 -2.67
C ARG A 119 -1.03 7.87 -3.62
N ASN A 120 -1.54 7.95 -4.86
CA ASN A 120 -0.98 8.86 -5.87
C ASN A 120 -1.14 10.32 -5.48
N GLU A 121 -2.29 10.71 -4.91
CA GLU A 121 -2.51 12.05 -4.38
C GLU A 121 -1.50 12.34 -3.27
N ILE A 122 -1.32 11.45 -2.29
CA ILE A 122 -0.41 11.67 -1.16
C ILE A 122 1.05 11.72 -1.62
N THR A 123 1.47 10.88 -2.56
CA THR A 123 2.88 10.82 -3.01
C THR A 123 3.25 11.88 -4.03
N HIS A 124 2.30 12.43 -4.80
CA HIS A 124 2.59 13.33 -5.93
C HIS A 124 2.05 14.75 -5.77
N ASN A 125 1.21 15.04 -4.77
CA ASN A 125 0.64 16.39 -4.61
C ASN A 125 1.62 17.40 -3.97
N GLY A 126 2.88 17.02 -3.74
CA GLY A 126 3.96 17.89 -3.25
C GLY A 126 3.78 18.45 -1.84
N LYS A 127 2.62 18.22 -1.21
CA LYS A 127 2.30 18.61 0.16
C LYS A 127 2.76 17.53 1.14
N TYR A 128 3.90 17.78 1.75
CA TYR A 128 4.50 16.90 2.77
C TYR A 128 4.13 17.27 4.20
N GLU A 129 3.32 18.32 4.36
CA GLU A 129 2.81 18.78 5.63
C GLU A 129 1.31 18.52 5.68
N LEU A 130 0.87 17.90 6.76
CA LEU A 130 -0.50 17.45 6.91
C LEU A 130 -1.00 17.84 8.30
N SER A 131 -1.95 18.77 8.35
CA SER A 131 -2.52 19.22 9.62
C SER A 131 -3.18 18.06 10.36
N ASN A 132 -3.37 18.19 11.68
CA ASN A 132 -4.03 17.15 12.48
C ASN A 132 -5.43 16.82 11.96
N GLU A 133 -6.19 17.81 11.49
CA GLU A 133 -7.52 17.61 10.93
C GLU A 133 -7.47 16.82 9.61
N GLU A 134 -6.61 17.24 8.68
CA GLU A 134 -6.39 16.52 7.42
C GLU A 134 -5.91 15.10 7.67
N PHE A 135 -5.07 14.91 8.69
CA PHE A 135 -4.52 13.62 9.07
C PHE A 135 -5.60 12.67 9.52
N LEU A 136 -6.45 13.10 10.46
CA LEU A 136 -7.55 12.28 10.95
C LEU A 136 -8.50 11.90 9.80
N LYS A 137 -8.84 12.87 8.95
CA LYS A 137 -9.72 12.65 7.79
C LYS A 137 -9.12 11.63 6.81
N GLN A 138 -7.84 11.77 6.45
CA GLN A 138 -7.18 10.83 5.53
C GLN A 138 -6.99 9.46 6.16
N TRP A 139 -6.61 9.41 7.44
CA TRP A 139 -6.46 8.16 8.18
C TRP A 139 -7.77 7.39 8.19
N ASP A 140 -8.86 8.03 8.61
CA ASP A 140 -10.15 7.35 8.76
C ASP A 140 -10.71 6.91 7.40
N HIS A 141 -10.48 7.70 6.35
CA HIS A 141 -10.81 7.31 4.97
C HIS A 141 -10.04 6.07 4.52
N LEU A 142 -8.71 6.06 4.68
CA LEU A 142 -7.85 4.93 4.30
C LEU A 142 -8.15 3.69 5.15
N ALA A 143 -8.30 3.84 6.46
CA ALA A 143 -8.67 2.76 7.37
C ALA A 143 -10.00 2.12 6.96
N SER A 144 -11.01 2.92 6.62
CA SER A 144 -12.30 2.41 6.13
C SER A 144 -12.15 1.61 4.83
N ILE A 145 -11.29 2.04 3.91
CA ILE A 145 -10.98 1.30 2.68
C ILE A 145 -10.33 -0.05 3.02
N LEU A 146 -9.33 -0.07 3.89
CA LEU A 146 -8.60 -1.29 4.26
C LEU A 146 -9.50 -2.32 4.94
N VAL A 147 -10.33 -1.90 5.88
CA VAL A 147 -11.31 -2.79 6.53
C VAL A 147 -12.27 -3.39 5.50
N LYS A 148 -12.73 -2.60 4.52
CA LYS A 148 -13.61 -3.11 3.45
C LYS A 148 -12.89 -4.05 2.47
N LEU A 149 -11.56 -3.99 2.40
CA LEU A 149 -10.70 -4.94 1.68
C LEU A 149 -10.32 -6.17 2.52
N GLY A 150 -10.92 -6.32 3.72
CA GLY A 150 -10.73 -7.48 4.59
C GLY A 150 -9.59 -7.34 5.60
N ASP A 151 -9.01 -6.15 5.77
CA ASP A 151 -8.02 -5.91 6.81
C ASP A 151 -8.68 -5.84 8.22
N ASN A 152 -7.89 -6.12 9.26
CA ASN A 152 -8.38 -6.15 10.63
C ASN A 152 -8.48 -4.72 11.22
N GLU A 153 -9.69 -4.33 11.62
CA GLU A 153 -9.94 -3.00 12.20
C GLU A 153 -9.19 -2.76 13.53
N SER A 154 -9.04 -3.80 14.36
CA SER A 154 -8.28 -3.74 15.61
C SER A 154 -6.81 -3.43 15.34
N ASP A 155 -6.18 -4.15 14.41
CA ASP A 155 -4.78 -3.94 14.04
C ASP A 155 -4.55 -2.53 13.48
N ILE A 156 -5.49 -2.00 12.69
CA ILE A 156 -5.41 -0.62 12.16
C ILE A 156 -5.52 0.40 13.29
N LYS A 157 -6.40 0.18 14.28
CA LYS A 157 -6.52 1.05 15.46
C LYS A 157 -5.26 1.00 16.31
N GLU A 158 -4.71 -0.19 16.53
CA GLU A 158 -3.45 -0.40 17.25
C GLU A 158 -2.30 0.32 16.53
N LEU A 159 -2.19 0.16 15.20
CA LEU A 159 -1.21 0.89 14.40
C LEU A 159 -1.34 2.40 14.56
N LYS A 160 -2.57 2.95 14.53
CA LYS A 160 -2.82 4.38 14.78
C LYS A 160 -2.26 4.79 16.15
N GLN A 161 -2.60 4.03 17.19
CA GLN A 161 -2.18 4.33 18.56
C GLN A 161 -0.66 4.29 18.70
N ASN A 162 -0.01 3.25 18.18
CA ASN A 162 1.45 3.09 18.21
C ASN A 162 2.14 4.27 17.51
N LEU A 163 1.66 4.65 16.32
CA LEU A 163 2.21 5.78 15.57
C LEU A 163 1.98 7.14 16.27
N MET A 164 0.86 7.30 16.97
CA MET A 164 0.58 8.50 17.78
C MET A 164 1.53 8.60 18.97
N ASN A 165 1.78 7.47 19.64
CA ASN A 165 2.68 7.37 20.79
C ASN A 165 4.15 7.65 20.42
N ILE A 166 4.60 7.25 19.22
CA ILE A 166 5.98 7.51 18.75
C ILE A 166 6.35 9.01 18.77
N GLY A 167 5.38 9.91 18.57
CA GLY A 167 5.62 11.36 18.66
C GLY A 167 5.84 11.88 20.09
N GLN A 168 5.43 11.13 21.11
CA GLN A 168 5.56 11.48 22.53
C GLN A 168 6.82 10.89 23.19
N ILE A 169 7.46 9.92 22.52
CA ILE A 169 8.56 9.11 23.08
C ILE A 169 9.94 9.79 22.95
N ALA A 170 10.07 10.78 22.06
CA ALA A 170 11.34 11.46 21.77
C ALA A 170 11.98 12.18 22.98
N ASP A 171 11.17 12.54 23.98
CA ASP A 171 11.61 13.28 25.17
C ASP A 171 11.70 12.40 26.44
N ASN A 172 11.39 11.10 26.36
CA ASN A 172 11.46 10.19 27.51
C ASN A 172 12.79 9.39 27.51
N PRO A 173 13.69 9.62 28.49
CA PRO A 173 14.97 8.89 28.56
C PRO A 173 14.80 7.37 28.77
N ASN A 174 13.67 6.93 29.33
CA ASN A 174 13.39 5.53 29.68
C ASN A 174 12.71 4.70 28.57
N SER A 175 12.49 5.25 27.37
CA SER A 175 11.89 4.49 26.28
C SER A 175 12.81 3.39 25.74
N ASP A 176 12.21 2.27 25.33
CA ASP A 176 12.91 1.10 24.80
C ASP A 176 13.66 1.45 23.50
N LEU A 177 14.76 0.77 23.26
CA LEU A 177 15.60 0.89 22.06
C LEU A 177 14.79 0.69 20.78
N ASN A 178 13.80 -0.21 20.76
CA ASN A 178 12.93 -0.42 19.60
C ASN A 178 12.03 0.79 19.32
N GLU A 179 11.46 1.40 20.35
CA GLU A 179 10.62 2.59 20.20
C GLU A 179 11.44 3.80 19.71
N LYS A 180 12.67 3.95 20.22
CA LYS A 180 13.64 4.93 19.73
C LYS A 180 14.03 4.67 18.27
N PHE A 181 14.16 3.40 17.87
CA PHE A 181 14.49 3.02 16.50
C PHE A 181 13.37 3.36 15.51
N GLU A 182 12.12 3.10 15.87
CA GLU A 182 10.96 3.46 15.05
C GLU A 182 10.77 4.99 14.96
N PHE A 183 11.04 5.73 16.04
CA PHE A 183 11.12 7.19 15.98
C PHE A 183 12.22 7.67 15.02
N ILE A 184 13.42 7.08 15.08
CA ILE A 184 14.52 7.40 14.17
C ILE A 184 14.16 7.08 12.73
N LYS A 185 13.49 5.95 12.44
CA LYS A 185 13.00 5.60 11.11
C LYS A 185 11.99 6.63 10.59
N LEU A 186 10.96 6.96 11.39
CA LEU A 186 9.97 7.97 11.03
C LEU A 186 10.62 9.34 10.78
N ARG A 187 11.57 9.73 11.63
CA ARG A 187 12.34 10.98 11.47
C ARG A 187 13.24 10.94 10.24
N THR A 188 13.81 9.78 9.89
CA THR A 188 14.64 9.60 8.69
C THR A 188 13.79 9.64 7.43
N MET A 189 12.61 9.01 7.44
CA MET A 189 11.61 9.12 6.39
C MET A 189 11.18 10.58 6.19
N ALA A 190 10.85 11.28 7.28
CA ALA A 190 10.55 12.70 7.26
C ALA A 190 11.67 13.53 6.62
N LYS A 191 12.93 13.32 7.04
CA LYS A 191 14.10 14.00 6.45
C LYS A 191 14.29 13.70 4.95
N ASN A 192 14.05 12.46 4.54
CA ASN A 192 14.18 12.06 3.13
C ASN A 192 13.09 12.67 2.25
N VAL A 193 11.87 12.82 2.78
CA VAL A 193 10.79 13.55 2.11
C VAL A 193 11.23 14.99 1.77
N PHE A 194 11.94 15.69 2.68
CA PHE A 194 12.50 17.02 2.39
C PHE A 194 13.65 17.02 1.37
N LYS A 195 14.49 15.98 1.35
CA LYS A 195 15.58 15.86 0.35
C LYS A 195 15.03 15.64 -1.07
N VAL A 196 13.95 14.88 -1.22
CA VAL A 196 13.31 14.66 -2.53
C VAL A 196 12.57 15.91 -3.00
N GLY A 197 12.02 16.71 -2.07
CA GLY A 197 11.39 18.01 -2.37
C GLY A 197 12.33 19.15 -2.77
N HIS A 198 13.66 18.93 -2.81
CA HIS A 198 14.65 19.91 -3.30
C HIS A 198 15.28 19.52 -4.65
N ILE A 199 14.74 18.50 -5.32
CA ILE A 199 15.07 18.17 -6.71
C ILE A 199 13.83 18.44 -7.58
N ILE A 200 13.54 19.73 -7.79
CA ILE A 200 12.81 20.25 -8.96
C ILE A 200 13.49 21.55 -9.36
#